data_AF-A0A7X9HDN1-F1
#
_entry.id   AF-A0A7X9HDN1-F1
#
_cell.length_a   1.000
_cell.length_b   1.000
_cell.length_c   1.000
_cell.angle_alpha   90.00
_cell.angle_beta   90.00
_cell.angle_gamma   90.00
#
_symmetry.space_group_name_H-M   'P 1'
#
loop_
_entity.id
_entity.type
_entity.pdbx_description
1 polymer ?
#
loop_
_entity_poly.entity_id
_entity_poly.type
_entity_poly.pdbx_seq_one_letter_code
_entity_poly.pdbx_strand_id
1 'polypeptide(L)'
;MKKMSLVFSVIMVMVMVACSSTPEVQQPAGDPNIALVNAQNQQLEKIPVTGFAYKSAVVPKQDWDKWATMAAPVVKEVLNKLPEGYVLQVTGHTDGSGPEEPVGNKPGNIKISTERAKAVYNALKAKGIDSPK
;
A
#
# COMPACT_ATOMS: atom_id res chain seq x y z
N MET A 1 -64.27 11.86 0.94
CA MET A 1 -64.27 10.77 1.94
C MET A 1 -63.52 9.57 1.38
N LYS A 2 -62.66 8.97 2.21
CA LYS A 2 -62.01 7.64 2.07
C LYS A 2 -60.88 7.55 1.02
N LYS A 3 -59.61 7.62 1.45
CA LYS A 3 -58.69 6.52 1.88
C LYS A 3 -58.00 5.88 0.65
N MET A 4 -56.68 6.09 0.50
CA MET A 4 -55.61 5.06 0.66
C MET A 4 -55.56 4.10 -0.55
N SER A 5 -54.47 4.00 -1.32
CA SER A 5 -53.24 3.37 -0.86
C SER A 5 -52.00 3.65 -1.72
N LEU A 6 -50.91 3.77 -0.97
CA LEU A 6 -49.50 3.54 -1.24
C LEU A 6 -49.21 2.31 -2.13
N VAL A 7 -48.32 2.43 -3.13
CA VAL A 7 -47.36 1.38 -3.51
C VAL A 7 -46.05 2.07 -3.93
N PHE A 8 -45.16 2.28 -2.96
CA PHE A 8 -43.76 2.60 -3.22
C PHE A 8 -43.04 1.27 -3.50
N SER A 9 -42.73 0.97 -4.76
CA SER A 9 -41.84 -0.14 -5.09
C SER A 9 -40.42 0.21 -4.69
N VAL A 10 -39.95 -0.46 -3.65
CA VAL A 10 -38.57 -0.48 -3.18
C VAL A 10 -37.71 -1.18 -4.24
N ILE A 11 -36.88 -0.42 -4.96
CA ILE A 11 -35.76 -1.00 -5.72
C ILE A 11 -34.61 -1.18 -4.74
N MET A 12 -34.53 -2.38 -4.17
CA MET A 12 -33.40 -2.84 -3.36
C MET A 12 -32.28 -3.26 -4.32
N VAL A 13 -31.33 -2.36 -4.57
CA VAL A 13 -30.07 -2.73 -5.23
C VAL A 13 -29.18 -3.39 -4.18
N MET A 14 -29.15 -4.73 -4.18
CA MET A 14 -28.14 -5.50 -3.47
C MET A 14 -26.79 -5.28 -4.16
N VAL A 15 -25.98 -4.39 -3.61
CA VAL A 15 -24.55 -4.31 -3.95
C VAL A 15 -23.83 -5.32 -3.05
N MET A 16 -23.65 -6.55 -3.54
CA MET A 16 -22.67 -7.47 -2.98
C MET A 16 -21.28 -7.04 -3.46
N VAL A 17 -20.61 -6.18 -2.68
CA VAL A 17 -19.16 -5.97 -2.78
C VAL A 17 -18.53 -6.72 -1.62
N ALA A 18 -18.08 -7.93 -1.91
CA ALA A 18 -17.16 -8.69 -1.08
C ALA A 18 -15.87 -8.92 -1.87
N CYS A 19 -14.74 -8.69 -1.19
CA CYS A 19 -13.36 -8.98 -1.60
C CYS A 19 -12.69 -8.05 -2.63
N SER A 20 -12.12 -6.95 -2.13
CA SER A 20 -10.68 -6.65 -2.28
C SER A 20 -10.38 -5.24 -1.75
N SER A 21 -10.11 -5.12 -0.46
CA SER A 21 -9.48 -3.90 0.10
C SER A 21 -7.99 -3.86 -0.23
N THR A 22 -7.64 -4.15 -1.48
CA THR A 22 -6.43 -3.58 -2.06
C THR A 22 -6.78 -2.13 -2.35
N PRO A 23 -6.07 -1.13 -1.80
CA PRO A 23 -6.16 0.21 -2.37
C PRO A 23 -5.72 0.06 -3.83
N GLU A 24 -6.69 0.00 -4.74
CA GLU A 24 -6.43 0.29 -6.14
C GLU A 24 -5.79 1.67 -6.11
N VAL A 25 -4.57 1.81 -6.65
CA VAL A 25 -4.03 3.13 -6.91
C VAL A 25 -5.01 3.74 -7.91
N GLN A 26 -5.98 4.50 -7.41
CA GLN A 26 -7.04 5.09 -8.22
C GLN A 26 -6.35 6.09 -9.14
N GLN A 27 -5.90 5.61 -10.29
CA GLN A 27 -5.34 6.43 -11.35
C GLN A 27 -6.55 7.01 -12.08
N PRO A 28 -6.80 8.34 -11.97
CA PRO A 28 -7.94 8.94 -12.64
C PRO A 28 -7.79 8.71 -14.15
N ALA A 29 -8.83 8.19 -14.79
CA ALA A 29 -8.86 8.12 -16.24
C ALA A 29 -8.64 9.54 -16.82
N GLY A 30 -7.57 9.71 -17.60
CA GLY A 30 -7.18 11.01 -18.17
C GLY A 30 -6.06 11.75 -17.44
N ASP A 31 -5.38 11.16 -16.44
CA ASP A 31 -4.21 11.79 -15.83
C ASP A 31 -3.02 11.90 -16.83
N PRO A 32 -2.55 13.12 -17.15
CA PRO A 32 -1.44 13.31 -18.08
C PRO A 32 -0.10 12.76 -17.55
N ASN A 33 0.01 12.48 -16.25
CA ASN A 33 1.24 12.02 -15.61
C ASN A 33 1.34 10.49 -15.53
N ILE A 34 0.35 9.74 -15.99
CA ILE A 34 0.29 8.28 -15.78
C ILE A 34 1.51 7.55 -16.37
N ALA A 35 2.01 8.00 -17.53
CA ALA A 35 3.19 7.42 -18.15
C ALA A 35 4.46 7.64 -17.30
N LEU A 36 4.60 8.83 -16.71
CA LEU A 36 5.72 9.16 -15.82
C LEU A 36 5.65 8.35 -14.53
N VAL A 37 4.47 8.28 -13.90
CA VAL A 37 4.25 7.52 -12.66
C VAL A 37 4.52 6.03 -12.87
N ASN A 38 4.07 5.47 -13.99
CA ASN A 38 4.35 4.08 -14.33
C ASN A 38 5.84 3.82 -14.53
N ALA A 39 6.56 4.72 -15.20
CA ALA A 39 8.02 4.61 -15.35
C ALA A 39 8.75 4.71 -14.00
N GLN A 40 8.28 5.58 -13.10
CA GLN A 40 8.81 5.70 -11.74
C GLN A 40 8.57 4.42 -10.91
N ASN A 41 7.38 3.83 -11.01
CA ASN A 41 7.09 2.54 -10.37
C ASN A 41 8.02 1.43 -10.90
N GLN A 42 8.24 1.35 -12.20
CA GLN A 42 9.20 0.42 -12.81
C GLN A 42 10.65 0.66 -12.36
N GLN A 43 11.02 1.90 -12.03
CA GLN A 43 12.33 2.21 -11.46
C GLN A 43 12.43 1.69 -10.01
N LEU A 44 11.38 1.86 -9.21
CA LEU A 44 11.32 1.37 -7.82
C LEU A 44 11.33 -0.17 -7.75
N GLU A 45 10.70 -0.86 -8.70
CA GLU A 45 10.70 -2.33 -8.80
C GLU A 45 12.10 -2.94 -8.89
N LYS A 46 13.09 -2.19 -9.39
CA LYS A 46 14.49 -2.64 -9.49
C LYS A 46 15.21 -2.70 -8.14
N ILE A 47 14.56 -2.25 -7.07
CA ILE A 47 15.11 -2.23 -5.71
C ILE A 47 14.27 -3.15 -4.83
N PRO A 48 14.47 -4.47 -4.94
CA PRO A 48 13.63 -5.42 -4.21
C PRO A 48 13.83 -5.26 -2.71
N VAL A 49 12.71 -5.18 -1.98
CA VAL A 49 12.67 -5.27 -0.53
C VAL A 49 12.68 -6.74 -0.15
N THR A 50 13.76 -7.21 0.45
CA THR A 50 13.95 -8.62 0.83
C THR A 50 14.11 -8.76 2.35
N GLY A 51 14.49 -9.94 2.87
CA GLY A 51 14.90 -10.07 4.28
C GLY A 51 13.78 -10.27 5.31
N PHE A 52 12.51 -10.12 4.94
CA PHE A 52 11.39 -10.51 5.82
C PHE A 52 11.27 -12.03 5.90
N ALA A 53 11.47 -12.58 7.11
CA ALA A 53 11.26 -14.00 7.35
C ALA A 53 9.76 -14.39 7.34
N TYR A 54 9.51 -15.70 7.31
CA TYR A 54 8.16 -16.27 7.42
C TYR A 54 7.45 -15.73 8.67
N LYS A 55 6.24 -15.16 8.47
CA LYS A 55 5.41 -14.56 9.52
C LYS A 55 6.12 -13.52 10.39
N SER A 56 7.08 -12.81 9.82
CA SER A 56 7.86 -11.79 10.50
C SER A 56 7.91 -10.48 9.70
N ALA A 57 7.90 -9.38 10.43
CA ALA A 57 8.27 -8.05 9.95
C ALA A 57 9.65 -7.60 10.49
N VAL A 58 10.32 -8.45 11.27
CA VAL A 58 11.65 -8.19 11.80
C VAL A 58 12.68 -8.56 10.74
N VAL A 59 13.60 -7.63 10.48
CA VAL A 59 14.78 -7.84 9.62
C VAL A 59 16.01 -7.43 10.41
N PRO A 60 17.16 -8.14 10.29
CA PRO A 60 18.39 -7.73 10.95
C PRO A 60 18.78 -6.29 10.58
N LYS A 61 19.15 -5.50 11.59
CA LYS A 61 19.44 -4.06 11.42
C LYS A 61 20.53 -3.80 10.37
N GLN A 62 21.57 -4.64 10.34
CA GLN A 62 22.68 -4.48 9.39
C GLN A 62 22.23 -4.65 7.93
N ASP A 63 21.38 -5.63 7.66
CA ASP A 63 20.84 -5.87 6.31
C ASP A 63 19.92 -4.73 5.88
N TRP A 64 19.14 -4.21 6.82
CA TRP A 64 18.23 -3.09 6.58
C TRP A 64 18.96 -1.77 6.32
N ASP A 65 20.01 -1.48 7.09
CA ASP A 65 20.81 -0.27 6.89
C ASP A 65 21.54 -0.31 5.54
N LYS A 66 22.01 -1.49 5.10
CA LYS A 66 22.60 -1.67 3.77
C LYS A 66 21.58 -1.45 2.66
N TRP A 67 20.42 -2.09 2.75
CA TRP A 67 19.33 -1.90 1.79
C TRP A 67 18.93 -0.42 1.70
N ALA A 68 18.66 0.23 2.83
CA ALA A 68 18.21 1.62 2.86
C ALA A 68 19.25 2.59 2.28
N THR A 69 20.54 2.31 2.48
CA THR A 69 21.63 3.11 1.91
C THR A 69 21.67 3.03 0.38
N MET A 70 21.36 1.86 -0.19
CA MET A 70 21.28 1.68 -1.65
C MET A 70 19.97 2.22 -2.24
N ALA A 71 18.86 2.08 -1.52
CA ALA A 71 17.53 2.48 -1.98
C ALA A 71 17.32 4.00 -1.94
N ALA A 72 17.81 4.67 -0.88
CA ALA A 72 17.52 6.07 -0.63
C ALA A 72 17.84 7.02 -1.80
N PRO A 73 19.00 6.93 -2.49
CA PRO A 73 19.29 7.81 -3.62
C PRO A 73 18.27 7.69 -4.76
N VAL A 74 17.85 6.46 -5.07
CA VAL A 74 16.88 6.21 -6.16
C VAL A 74 15.49 6.68 -5.76
N VAL A 75 15.07 6.39 -4.53
CA VAL A 75 13.78 6.87 -4.00
C VAL A 75 13.74 8.40 -3.99
N LYS A 76 14.84 9.06 -3.59
CA LYS A 76 14.96 10.51 -3.61
C LYS A 76 14.84 11.08 -5.03
N GLU A 77 15.47 10.43 -6.01
CA GLU A 77 15.37 10.83 -7.41
C GLU A 77 13.92 10.73 -7.92
N VAL A 78 13.21 9.66 -7.58
CA VAL A 78 11.78 9.49 -7.92
C VAL A 78 10.94 10.59 -7.27
N LEU A 79 11.12 10.82 -5.96
CA LEU A 79 10.39 11.87 -5.22
C LEU A 79 10.60 13.27 -5.81
N ASN A 80 11.82 13.61 -6.21
CA ASN A 80 12.13 14.93 -6.81
C ASN A 80 11.44 15.14 -8.17
N LYS A 81 11.00 14.06 -8.81
CA LYS A 81 10.31 14.07 -10.11
C LYS A 81 8.83 13.73 -9.97
N LEU A 82 8.29 13.61 -8.75
CA LEU A 82 6.88 13.33 -8.57
C LEU A 82 6.05 14.52 -9.06
N PRO A 83 4.99 14.27 -9.86
CA PRO A 83 4.03 15.30 -10.20
C PRO A 83 3.35 15.86 -8.96
N GLU A 84 2.82 17.08 -9.06
CA GLU A 84 2.03 17.64 -7.98
C GLU A 84 0.79 16.78 -7.69
N GLY A 85 0.45 16.63 -6.40
CA GLY A 85 -0.66 15.78 -5.95
C GLY A 85 -0.30 14.30 -5.78
N TYR A 86 0.91 13.88 -6.18
CA TYR A 86 1.38 12.52 -5.98
C TYR A 86 2.23 12.37 -4.71
N VAL A 87 2.15 11.18 -4.12
CA VAL A 87 2.92 10.79 -2.93
C VAL A 87 3.56 9.42 -3.13
N LEU A 88 4.65 9.16 -2.41
CA LEU A 88 5.20 7.81 -2.31
C LEU A 88 4.36 6.98 -1.33
N GLN A 89 3.70 5.94 -1.84
CA GLN A 89 3.01 4.95 -1.03
C GLN A 89 3.89 3.73 -0.80
N VAL A 90 4.03 3.33 0.47
CA VAL A 90 4.67 2.06 0.85
C VAL A 90 3.59 1.04 1.18
N THR A 91 3.44 0.02 0.32
CA THR A 91 2.45 -1.04 0.49
C THR A 91 3.12 -2.33 0.96
N GLY A 92 2.57 -2.92 2.03
CA GLY A 92 3.05 -4.20 2.56
C GLY A 92 2.24 -5.36 2.02
N HIS A 93 2.89 -6.50 1.80
CA HIS A 93 2.26 -7.73 1.32
C HIS A 93 2.59 -8.93 2.20
N THR A 94 1.66 -9.89 2.24
CA THR A 94 1.86 -11.25 2.72
C THR A 94 1.41 -12.22 1.63
N ASP A 95 1.79 -13.49 1.75
CA ASP A 95 1.17 -14.55 0.97
C ASP A 95 -0.25 -14.85 1.49
N GLY A 96 -0.97 -15.73 0.78
CA GLY A 96 -2.31 -16.18 1.18
C GLY A 96 -2.32 -17.17 2.36
N SER A 97 -1.18 -17.41 2.99
CA SER A 97 -1.04 -18.42 4.04
C SER A 97 -1.47 -17.86 5.39
N GLY A 98 -2.39 -18.56 6.06
CA GLY A 98 -2.86 -18.19 7.40
C GLY A 98 -3.99 -17.15 7.39
N PRO A 99 -4.48 -16.78 8.59
CA PRO A 99 -5.65 -15.92 8.72
C PRO A 99 -5.31 -14.45 8.40
N GLU A 100 -6.28 -13.75 7.83
CA GLU A 100 -6.20 -12.30 7.60
C GLU A 100 -6.11 -11.54 8.92
N GLU A 101 -6.95 -11.94 9.87
CA GLU A 101 -7.04 -11.41 11.22
C GLU A 101 -6.28 -12.27 12.25
N PRO A 102 -5.94 -11.73 13.44
CA PRO A 102 -5.29 -12.50 14.50
C PRO A 102 -6.10 -13.73 14.93
N VAL A 103 -5.41 -14.84 15.20
CA VAL A 103 -6.01 -16.05 15.79
C VAL A 103 -5.20 -16.47 17.00
N GLY A 104 -5.83 -16.41 18.18
CA GLY A 104 -5.14 -16.58 19.46
C GLY A 104 -4.03 -15.53 19.63
N ASN A 105 -2.81 -15.97 19.98
CA ASN A 105 -1.65 -15.09 20.18
C ASN A 105 -0.85 -14.82 18.90
N LYS A 106 -1.31 -15.29 17.73
CA LYS A 106 -0.59 -15.14 16.46
C LYS A 106 -1.13 -13.94 15.67
N PRO A 107 -0.27 -13.05 15.17
CA PRO A 107 -0.72 -11.94 14.33
C PRO A 107 -1.29 -12.46 13.01
N GLY A 108 -2.34 -11.80 12.51
CA GLY A 108 -2.88 -12.02 11.18
C GLY A 108 -2.06 -11.33 10.09
N ASN A 109 -2.38 -11.66 8.84
CA ASN A 109 -1.70 -11.12 7.66
C ASN A 109 -1.79 -9.60 7.53
N ILE A 110 -2.90 -8.97 7.94
CA ILE A 110 -3.04 -7.51 7.92
C ILE A 110 -2.02 -6.82 8.84
N LYS A 111 -1.79 -7.38 10.03
CA LYS A 111 -0.80 -6.84 10.96
C LYS A 111 0.61 -7.00 10.40
N ILE A 112 0.93 -8.18 9.86
CA ILE A 112 2.27 -8.48 9.32
C ILE A 112 2.57 -7.58 8.11
N SER A 113 1.65 -7.44 7.15
CA SER A 113 1.84 -6.55 6.00
C SER A 113 2.03 -5.10 6.44
N THR A 114 1.22 -4.64 7.39
CA THR A 114 1.33 -3.28 7.96
C THR A 114 2.69 -3.05 8.61
N GLU A 115 3.18 -3.99 9.42
CA GLU A 115 4.48 -3.88 10.08
C GLU A 115 5.64 -3.89 9.07
N ARG A 116 5.54 -4.69 8.00
CA ARG A 116 6.52 -4.67 6.90
C ARG A 116 6.57 -3.33 6.18
N ALA A 117 5.40 -2.76 5.85
CA ALA A 117 5.34 -1.42 5.26
C ALA A 117 5.96 -0.35 6.17
N LYS A 118 5.67 -0.41 7.48
CA LYS A 118 6.27 0.49 8.48
C LYS A 118 7.79 0.33 8.56
N ALA A 119 8.30 -0.89 8.49
CA ALA A 119 9.74 -1.14 8.51
C ALA A 119 10.47 -0.50 7.31
N VAL A 120 9.87 -0.56 6.12
CA VAL A 120 10.38 0.10 4.91
C VAL A 120 10.31 1.63 5.05
N TYR A 121 9.14 2.16 5.44
CA TYR A 121 8.94 3.59 5.65
C TYR A 121 9.96 4.17 6.64
N ASN A 122 10.12 3.54 7.81
CA ASN A 122 11.04 4.02 8.84
C ASN A 122 12.50 3.98 8.37
N ALA A 123 12.89 2.97 7.60
CA ALA A 123 14.24 2.86 7.08
C ALA A 123 14.56 3.94 6.05
N LEU A 124 13.63 4.23 5.14
CA LEU A 124 13.75 5.35 4.20
C LEU A 124 13.80 6.69 4.93
N LYS A 125 12.90 6.90 5.90
CA LYS A 125 12.88 8.11 6.73
C LYS A 125 14.19 8.33 7.48
N ALA A 126 14.79 7.27 8.03
CA ALA A 126 16.09 7.34 8.71
C ALA A 126 17.24 7.72 7.77
N LYS A 127 17.08 7.59 6.45
CA LYS A 127 18.03 8.05 5.42
C LYS A 127 17.70 9.44 4.87
N GLY A 128 16.79 10.18 5.52
CA GLY A 128 16.39 11.51 5.10
C GLY A 128 15.49 11.50 3.86
N ILE A 129 14.76 10.40 3.64
CA ILE A 129 13.66 10.34 2.69
C ILE A 129 12.40 10.76 3.42
N ASP A 130 12.11 12.04 3.32
CA ASP A 130 10.86 12.66 3.68
C ASP A 130 9.96 12.79 2.44
N SER A 131 8.65 12.77 2.65
CA SER A 131 7.70 13.20 1.62
C SER A 131 7.53 14.71 1.79
N PRO A 132 8.08 15.56 0.90
CA PRO A 132 7.80 16.98 0.95
C PRO A 132 6.42 17.19 0.35
N LYS A 133 5.41 17.17 1.22
CA LYS A 133 4.02 17.66 1.08
C LYS A 133 3.07 16.72 1.82
#